data_AF-A0A378MGD2-F1
#
_entry.id   AF-A0A378MGD2-F1
#
_cell.length_a   1.000
_cell.length_b   1.000
_cell.length_c   1.000
_cell.angle_alpha   90.00
_cell.angle_beta   90.00
_cell.angle_gamma   90.00
#
_symmetry.space_group_name_H-M   'P 1'
#
loop_
_entity.id
_entity.type
_entity.pdbx_description
1 polymer ?
#
loop_
_entity_poly.entity_id
_entity_poly.type
_entity_poly.pdbx_seq_one_letter_code
_entity_poly.pdbx_strand_id
1 'polypeptide(L)'
;MIKDKLPEELQYIADSTKIDGKSVSDQTAVWQDQELTTEFPELQAGEKRVITFQVKVTKKPVNNKIRNQAQATGEDAEGKETPPVKTETEIPASNSPDGIRIEKQVADEAGKDMDKKEVQTGDKVYYSILVTNQIADSVQQHIRINDMIPKGLRAEPETLTVTQEKKLLIIPEGFKMATSQST
;
A
#
# COMPACT_ATOMS: atom_id res chain seq x y z
N MET A 1 -13.11 4.59 29.71
CA MET A 1 -12.94 5.11 28.34
C MET A 1 -11.63 4.62 27.73
N ILE A 2 -11.67 4.22 26.46
CA ILE A 2 -10.56 3.85 25.60
C ILE A 2 -10.41 4.91 24.50
N LYS A 3 -9.19 5.37 24.26
CA LYS A 3 -8.84 6.30 23.19
C LYS A 3 -7.70 5.76 22.34
N ASP A 4 -7.80 5.90 21.03
CA ASP A 4 -6.74 5.53 20.09
C ASP A 4 -6.74 6.51 18.90
N LYS A 5 -5.70 7.35 18.81
CA LYS A 5 -5.53 8.30 17.72
C LYS A 5 -4.59 7.69 16.70
N LEU A 6 -5.10 7.47 15.48
CA LEU A 6 -4.27 6.94 14.41
C LEU A 6 -3.18 7.96 14.01
N PRO A 7 -1.94 7.50 13.80
CA PRO A 7 -0.87 8.33 13.26
C PRO A 7 -1.15 8.68 11.79
N GLU A 8 -0.47 9.69 11.27
CA GLU A 8 -0.78 10.24 9.93
C GLU A 8 -0.53 9.28 8.76
N GLU A 9 0.24 8.21 8.99
CA GLU A 9 0.49 7.13 8.05
C GLU A 9 -0.67 6.15 7.94
N LEU A 10 -1.63 6.16 8.88
CA LEU A 10 -2.78 5.26 8.90
C LEU A 10 -4.07 6.02 8.66
N GLN A 11 -4.96 5.40 7.88
CA GLN A 11 -6.32 5.84 7.64
C GLN A 11 -7.29 4.77 8.09
N TYR A 12 -8.25 5.13 8.94
CA TYR A 12 -9.33 4.23 9.36
C TYR A 12 -10.19 3.79 8.16
N ILE A 13 -10.56 2.51 8.12
CA ILE A 13 -11.54 1.96 7.18
C ILE A 13 -12.91 1.97 7.86
N ALA A 14 -13.83 2.79 7.34
CA ALA A 14 -15.19 2.95 7.88
C ALA A 14 -15.93 1.61 8.01
N ASP A 15 -16.77 1.51 9.04
CA ASP A 15 -17.60 0.34 9.38
C ASP A 15 -16.83 -0.97 9.63
N SER A 16 -15.51 -0.88 9.84
CA SER A 16 -14.66 -2.06 10.08
C SER A 16 -14.56 -2.48 11.55
N THR A 17 -15.11 -1.67 12.46
CA THR A 17 -14.93 -1.89 13.90
C THR A 17 -15.78 -3.05 14.41
N LYS A 18 -15.16 -3.89 15.23
CA LYS A 18 -15.83 -4.96 15.97
C LYS A 18 -15.46 -4.91 17.45
N ILE A 19 -16.46 -5.08 18.30
CA ILE A 19 -16.32 -5.25 19.75
C ILE A 19 -16.72 -6.69 20.08
N ASP A 20 -15.80 -7.43 20.68
CA ASP A 20 -15.95 -8.86 21.00
C ASP A 20 -16.38 -9.70 19.78
N GLY A 21 -15.80 -9.35 18.62
CA GLY A 21 -16.07 -10.00 17.34
C GLY A 21 -17.37 -9.60 16.65
N LYS A 22 -18.22 -8.78 17.29
CA LYS A 22 -19.47 -8.27 16.70
C LYS A 22 -19.24 -6.90 16.08
N SER A 23 -19.67 -6.72 14.83
CA SER A 23 -19.62 -5.42 14.16
C SER A 23 -20.44 -4.39 14.91
N VAL A 24 -19.88 -3.19 15.04
CA VAL A 24 -20.53 -2.01 15.62
C VAL A 24 -20.41 -0.85 14.64
N SER A 25 -21.36 0.08 14.68
CA SER A 25 -21.28 1.27 13.82
C SER A 25 -20.16 2.21 14.29
N ASP A 26 -19.66 3.02 13.37
CA ASP A 26 -18.65 4.04 13.67
C ASP A 26 -19.13 5.07 14.70
N GLN A 27 -20.44 5.35 14.73
CA GLN A 27 -21.06 6.21 15.72
C GLN A 27 -21.07 5.55 17.11
N THR A 28 -21.30 4.24 17.19
CA THR A 28 -21.23 3.47 18.45
C THR A 28 -19.78 3.36 18.95
N ALA A 29 -18.82 3.20 18.04
CA ALA A 29 -17.39 3.19 18.37
C ALA A 29 -16.83 4.61 18.61
N VAL A 30 -17.61 5.65 18.29
CA VAL A 30 -17.27 7.08 18.38
C VAL A 30 -15.96 7.39 17.64
N TRP A 31 -15.92 7.05 16.34
CA TRP A 31 -14.85 7.50 15.47
C TRP A 31 -15.04 8.97 15.11
N GLN A 32 -14.02 9.79 15.40
CA GLN A 32 -13.96 11.19 15.00
C GLN A 32 -12.53 11.58 14.65
N ASP A 33 -12.31 12.23 13.51
CA ASP A 33 -10.99 12.72 13.09
C ASP A 33 -9.87 11.66 13.12
N GLN A 34 -10.15 10.39 12.81
CA GLN A 34 -9.20 9.27 12.95
C GLN A 34 -8.80 8.94 14.40
N GLU A 35 -9.62 9.33 15.37
CA GLU A 35 -9.55 8.90 16.76
C GLU A 35 -10.74 8.01 17.11
N LEU A 36 -10.47 6.85 17.69
CA LEU A 36 -11.47 6.01 18.35
C LEU A 36 -11.65 6.49 19.79
N THR A 37 -12.89 6.73 20.23
CA THR A 37 -13.20 7.03 21.65
C THR A 37 -14.34 6.15 22.15
N THR A 38 -14.07 4.93 22.60
CA THR A 38 -15.14 4.03 23.06
C THR A 38 -15.11 3.82 24.57
N GLU A 39 -16.23 3.41 25.13
CA GLU A 39 -16.40 3.23 26.57
C GLU A 39 -17.18 1.96 26.86
N PHE A 40 -16.78 1.29 27.93
CA PHE A 40 -17.49 0.15 28.49
C PHE A 40 -18.07 0.59 29.83
N PRO A 41 -19.37 0.36 30.07
CA PRO A 41 -20.04 0.84 31.29
C PRO A 41 -19.47 0.17 32.54
N GLU A 42 -19.08 -1.09 32.43
CA GLU A 42 -18.43 -1.84 33.50
C GLU A 42 -17.47 -2.86 32.90
N LEU A 43 -16.48 -3.27 33.71
CA LEU A 43 -15.60 -4.39 33.42
C LEU A 43 -15.34 -5.13 34.73
N GLN A 44 -15.81 -6.38 34.82
CA GLN A 44 -15.65 -7.17 36.05
C GLN A 44 -14.21 -7.68 36.22
N ALA A 45 -13.87 -8.08 37.44
CA ALA A 45 -12.56 -8.65 37.73
C ALA A 45 -12.27 -9.87 36.83
N GLY A 46 -11.23 -9.75 35.99
CA GLY A 46 -10.83 -10.79 35.04
C GLY A 46 -11.56 -10.79 33.70
N GLU A 47 -12.58 -9.94 33.53
CA GLU A 47 -13.26 -9.76 32.25
C GLU A 47 -12.32 -9.09 31.23
N LYS A 48 -12.46 -9.47 29.96
CA LYS A 48 -11.68 -8.94 28.84
C LYS A 48 -12.62 -8.51 27.74
N ARG A 49 -12.31 -7.38 27.13
CA ARG A 49 -12.98 -6.87 25.93
C ARG A 49 -11.96 -6.76 24.82
N VAL A 50 -12.39 -7.03 23.59
CA VAL A 50 -11.52 -6.93 22.41
C VAL A 50 -12.15 -5.98 21.41
N ILE A 51 -11.42 -4.93 21.06
CA ILE A 51 -11.77 -4.02 19.97
C ILE A 51 -10.85 -4.32 18.80
N THR A 52 -11.43 -4.51 17.62
CA THR A 52 -10.66 -4.67 16.36
C THR A 52 -11.21 -3.70 15.34
N PHE A 53 -10.34 -3.18 14.47
CA PHE A 53 -10.69 -2.31 13.36
C PHE A 53 -9.64 -2.44 12.27
N GLN A 54 -9.97 -2.03 11.06
CA GLN A 54 -9.05 -2.06 9.92
C GLN A 54 -8.54 -0.65 9.61
N VAL A 55 -7.28 -0.59 9.18
CA VAL A 55 -6.62 0.64 8.73
C VAL A 55 -5.92 0.40 7.41
N LYS A 56 -5.79 1.46 6.62
CA LYS A 56 -4.99 1.51 5.40
C LYS A 56 -3.75 2.36 5.64
N VAL A 57 -2.58 1.91 5.19
CA VAL A 57 -1.37 2.74 5.18
C VAL A 57 -1.45 3.75 4.03
N THR A 58 -1.36 5.04 4.32
CA THR A 58 -1.53 6.14 3.34
C THR A 58 -0.29 7.00 3.13
N LYS A 59 0.69 6.96 4.04
CA LYS A 59 1.95 7.70 3.93
C LYS A 59 3.16 6.84 4.25
N LYS A 60 4.33 7.25 3.73
CA LYS A 60 5.61 6.62 4.04
C LYS A 60 6.03 7.01 5.48
N PRO A 61 6.30 6.04 6.37
CA PRO A 61 6.91 6.34 7.66
C PRO A 61 8.38 6.75 7.48
N VAL A 62 8.80 7.79 8.22
CA VAL A 62 10.16 8.36 8.12
C VAL A 62 11.25 7.36 8.53
N ASN A 63 10.94 6.46 9.47
CA ASN A 63 11.87 5.49 10.05
C ASN A 63 11.55 4.02 9.67
N ASN A 64 10.79 3.81 8.58
CA ASN A 64 10.30 2.50 8.14
C ASN A 64 9.44 1.76 9.18
N LYS A 65 8.85 2.50 10.13
CA LYS A 65 7.98 1.94 11.18
C LYS A 65 6.79 2.86 11.41
N ILE A 66 5.61 2.27 11.57
CA ILE A 66 4.41 3.01 11.98
C ILE A 66 4.10 2.63 13.41
N ARG A 67 4.00 3.63 14.29
CA ARG A 67 3.71 3.46 15.71
C ARG A 67 2.28 3.89 16.01
N ASN A 68 1.48 2.98 16.54
CA ASN A 68 0.12 3.28 17.02
C ASN A 68 0.06 3.15 18.55
N GLN A 69 -0.68 4.02 19.23
CA GLN A 69 -0.81 4.04 20.69
C GLN A 69 -2.27 4.16 21.12
N ALA A 70 -2.69 3.27 22.03
CA ALA A 70 -3.98 3.32 22.70
C ALA A 70 -3.81 3.72 24.18
N GLN A 71 -4.84 4.36 24.73
CA GLN A 71 -4.92 4.78 26.11
C GLN A 71 -6.25 4.31 26.74
N ALA A 72 -6.19 3.87 28.00
CA ALA A 72 -7.35 3.52 28.81
C ALA A 72 -7.40 4.37 30.08
N THR A 73 -8.61 4.77 30.48
CA THR A 73 -8.95 5.46 31.73
C THR A 73 -10.25 4.90 32.28
N GLY A 74 -10.50 5.03 33.58
CA GLY A 74 -11.73 4.58 34.23
C GLY A 74 -11.75 4.94 35.71
N GLU A 75 -12.76 4.47 36.42
CA GLU A 75 -12.95 4.67 37.86
C GLU A 75 -13.13 3.30 38.55
N ASP A 76 -12.83 3.23 39.84
CA ASP A 76 -13.22 2.09 40.67
C ASP A 76 -14.69 2.18 41.12
N ALA A 77 -15.17 1.19 41.88
CA ALA A 77 -16.55 1.11 42.32
C ALA A 77 -16.96 2.27 43.26
N GLU A 78 -15.98 2.93 43.87
CA GLU A 78 -16.14 4.09 44.73
C GLU A 78 -16.08 5.42 43.96
N GLY A 79 -15.95 5.37 42.63
CA GLY A 79 -15.88 6.54 41.74
C GLY A 79 -14.52 7.24 41.76
N LYS A 80 -13.47 6.58 42.24
CA LYS A 80 -12.12 7.14 42.23
C LYS A 80 -11.44 6.82 40.90
N GLU A 81 -10.89 7.85 40.26
CA GLU A 81 -10.17 7.69 39.00
C GLU A 81 -8.98 6.74 39.12
N THR A 82 -8.88 5.85 38.15
CA THR A 82 -7.73 4.99 37.92
C THR A 82 -6.70 5.73 37.07
N PRO A 83 -5.38 5.54 37.34
CA PRO A 83 -4.34 6.15 36.53
C PRO A 83 -4.47 5.75 35.06
N PRO A 84 -4.27 6.68 34.10
CA PRO A 84 -4.30 6.35 32.69
C PRO A 84 -3.23 5.32 32.34
N VAL A 85 -3.61 4.29 31.60
CA VAL A 85 -2.70 3.27 31.06
C VAL A 85 -2.54 3.50 29.57
N LYS A 86 -1.31 3.44 29.06
CA LYS A 86 -1.00 3.56 27.63
C LYS A 86 -0.28 2.30 27.15
N THR A 87 -0.56 1.91 25.91
CA THR A 87 0.14 0.82 25.22
C THR A 87 0.37 1.20 23.78
N GLU A 88 1.47 0.72 23.20
CA GLU A 88 1.85 1.04 21.82
C GLU A 88 2.35 -0.21 21.08
N THR A 89 2.25 -0.19 19.76
CA THR A 89 2.78 -1.23 18.88
C THR A 89 3.38 -0.60 17.64
N GLU A 90 4.45 -1.22 17.13
CA GLU A 90 5.10 -0.82 15.88
C GLU A 90 4.89 -1.88 14.82
N ILE A 91 4.51 -1.44 13.62
CA ILE A 91 4.56 -2.27 12.41
C ILE A 91 5.71 -1.80 11.51
N PRO A 92 6.61 -2.69 11.07
CA PRO A 92 7.59 -2.35 10.05
C PRO A 92 6.85 -2.11 8.72
N ALA A 93 7.11 -0.98 8.10
CA ALA A 93 6.55 -0.63 6.81
C ALA A 93 7.67 -0.07 5.94
N SER A 94 8.05 -0.84 4.92
CA SER A 94 8.97 -0.43 3.87
C SER A 94 8.19 -0.28 2.58
N ASN A 95 8.45 0.80 1.84
CA ASN A 95 8.14 0.80 0.42
C ASN A 95 9.14 -0.14 -0.28
N SER A 96 8.75 -0.69 -1.44
CA SER A 96 9.75 -1.22 -2.37
C SER A 96 10.79 -0.10 -2.61
N PRO A 97 12.10 -0.38 -2.51
CA PRO A 97 13.14 0.64 -2.55
C PRO A 97 13.11 1.51 -3.82
N ASP A 98 12.55 0.98 -4.91
CA ASP A 98 12.47 1.65 -6.20
C ASP A 98 11.01 2.08 -6.47
N GLY A 99 10.72 3.38 -6.36
CA GLY A 99 9.37 3.89 -6.65
C GLY A 99 8.98 3.72 -8.13
N ILE A 100 9.96 3.70 -9.01
CA ILE A 100 9.81 3.50 -10.46
C ILE A 100 10.72 2.37 -10.90
N ARG A 101 10.17 1.45 -11.71
CA ARG A 101 10.93 0.46 -12.47
C ARG A 101 10.90 0.80 -13.94
N ILE A 102 12.04 0.65 -14.61
CA ILE A 102 12.17 0.81 -16.06
C ILE A 102 12.70 -0.47 -16.68
N GLU A 103 12.09 -0.90 -17.78
CA GLU A 103 12.57 -1.99 -18.62
C GLU A 103 12.65 -1.52 -20.06
N LYS A 104 13.67 -1.99 -20.79
CA LYS A 104 13.84 -1.74 -22.22
C LYS A 104 13.94 -3.07 -22.95
N GLN A 105 13.22 -3.21 -24.04
CA GLN A 105 13.19 -4.39 -24.89
C GLN A 105 13.35 -3.98 -26.35
N VAL A 106 13.82 -4.92 -27.17
CA VAL A 106 13.95 -4.77 -28.62
C VAL A 106 13.35 -6.00 -29.28
N ALA A 107 12.53 -5.79 -30.31
CA ALA A 107 11.86 -6.86 -31.02
C ALA A 107 11.86 -6.62 -32.53
N ASP A 108 11.55 -7.66 -33.32
CA ASP A 108 11.19 -7.51 -34.73
C ASP A 108 9.71 -7.13 -34.90
N GLU A 109 9.25 -6.98 -36.15
CA GLU A 109 7.86 -6.61 -36.46
C GLU A 109 6.84 -7.65 -35.97
N ALA A 110 7.26 -8.92 -35.85
CA ALA A 110 6.42 -10.00 -35.33
C ALA A 110 6.45 -10.08 -33.79
N GLY A 111 7.13 -9.15 -33.10
CA GLY A 111 7.26 -9.12 -31.65
C GLY A 111 8.25 -10.14 -31.10
N LYS A 112 9.09 -10.76 -31.94
CA LYS A 112 10.14 -11.67 -31.49
C LYS A 112 11.26 -10.87 -30.87
N ASP A 113 11.69 -11.26 -29.68
CA ASP A 113 12.83 -10.66 -28.99
C ASP A 113 14.08 -10.63 -29.87
N MET A 114 14.74 -9.48 -29.96
CA MET A 114 15.96 -9.24 -30.73
C MET A 114 17.15 -8.89 -29.83
N ASP A 115 17.02 -9.00 -28.50
CA ASP A 115 18.12 -8.72 -27.58
C ASP A 115 19.33 -9.62 -27.92
N LYS A 116 20.48 -8.97 -28.10
CA LYS A 116 21.77 -9.60 -28.45
C LYS A 116 21.75 -10.44 -29.75
N LYS A 117 20.76 -10.24 -30.62
CA LYS A 117 20.73 -10.90 -31.93
C LYS A 117 21.46 -10.05 -32.98
N GLU A 118 22.05 -10.73 -33.95
CA GLU A 118 22.63 -10.06 -35.11
C GLU A 118 21.52 -9.47 -35.99
N VAL A 119 21.80 -8.28 -36.52
CA VAL A 119 20.94 -7.55 -37.47
C VAL A 119 21.79 -7.11 -38.65
N GLN A 120 21.15 -6.94 -39.80
CA GLN A 120 21.78 -6.49 -41.03
C GLN A 120 21.49 -5.02 -41.30
N THR A 121 22.31 -4.40 -42.15
CA THR A 121 22.06 -3.02 -42.59
C THR A 121 20.74 -2.96 -43.35
N GLY A 122 19.82 -2.12 -42.89
CA GLY A 122 18.48 -1.97 -43.47
C GLY A 122 17.36 -2.64 -42.67
N ASP A 123 17.70 -3.51 -41.71
CA ASP A 123 16.71 -4.12 -40.82
C ASP A 123 16.02 -3.06 -39.95
N LYS A 124 14.74 -3.30 -39.67
CA LYS A 124 13.96 -2.53 -38.71
C LYS A 124 13.80 -3.32 -37.42
N VAL A 125 14.04 -2.65 -36.30
CA VAL A 125 13.80 -3.17 -34.95
C VAL A 125 12.93 -2.20 -34.17
N TYR A 126 12.16 -2.74 -33.25
CA TYR A 126 11.16 -2.02 -32.47
C TYR A 126 11.59 -2.01 -31.01
N TYR A 127 11.91 -0.83 -30.49
CA TYR A 127 12.24 -0.65 -29.08
C TYR A 127 10.98 -0.34 -28.27
N SER A 128 10.85 -0.97 -27.12
CA SER A 128 9.81 -0.68 -26.13
C SER A 128 10.45 -0.30 -24.80
N ILE A 129 9.96 0.77 -24.17
CA ILE A 129 10.35 1.18 -22.82
C ILE A 129 9.13 1.10 -21.92
N LEU A 130 9.14 0.18 -20.96
CA LEU A 130 8.09 0.02 -19.97
C LEU A 130 8.50 0.75 -18.68
N VAL A 131 7.66 1.69 -18.24
CA VAL A 131 7.82 2.37 -16.96
C VAL A 131 6.68 1.95 -16.03
N THR A 132 7.04 1.41 -14.87
CA THR A 132 6.08 0.92 -13.87
C THR A 132 6.20 1.74 -12.59
N ASN A 133 5.09 2.32 -12.13
CA ASN A 133 4.99 2.77 -10.74
C ASN A 133 4.81 1.54 -9.84
N GLN A 134 5.81 1.24 -9.00
CA GLN A 134 5.79 0.04 -8.15
C GLN A 134 5.04 0.26 -6.84
N ILE A 135 4.62 1.50 -6.55
CA ILE A 135 3.96 1.85 -5.30
C ILE A 135 2.45 1.85 -5.54
N ALA A 136 1.77 0.88 -4.92
CA ALA A 136 0.31 0.77 -4.97
C ALA A 136 -0.37 2.06 -4.49
N ASP A 137 -1.50 2.41 -5.11
CA ASP A 137 -2.33 3.58 -4.79
C ASP A 137 -1.59 4.92 -4.77
N SER A 138 -0.52 5.05 -5.57
CA SER A 138 0.26 6.28 -5.66
C SER A 138 0.27 6.87 -7.08
N VAL A 139 0.59 8.16 -7.15
CA VAL A 139 0.81 8.87 -8.41
C VAL A 139 2.24 9.38 -8.43
N GLN A 140 2.99 9.02 -9.47
CA GLN A 140 4.31 9.56 -9.75
C GLN A 140 4.16 10.67 -10.81
N GLN A 141 4.71 11.85 -10.53
CA GLN A 141 4.59 13.02 -11.39
C GLN A 141 5.92 13.38 -12.05
N HIS A 142 5.86 14.08 -13.18
CA HIS A 142 7.04 14.59 -13.90
C HIS A 142 8.06 13.51 -14.32
N ILE A 143 7.61 12.29 -14.60
CA ILE A 143 8.47 11.22 -15.13
C ILE A 143 8.98 11.62 -16.51
N ARG A 144 10.30 11.56 -16.68
CA ARG A 144 11.00 11.85 -17.95
C ARG A 144 11.80 10.63 -18.36
N ILE A 145 11.62 10.19 -19.60
CA ILE A 145 12.41 9.13 -20.21
C ILE A 145 13.40 9.81 -21.18
N ASN A 146 14.68 9.49 -21.05
CA ASN A 146 15.71 9.91 -21.98
C ASN A 146 16.40 8.67 -22.55
N ASP A 147 16.36 8.52 -23.86
CA ASP A 147 16.99 7.40 -24.56
C ASP A 147 17.89 7.94 -25.68
N MET A 148 19.17 7.58 -25.61
CA MET A 148 20.16 7.99 -26.59
C MET A 148 20.25 6.92 -27.67
N ILE A 149 19.85 7.27 -28.90
CA ILE A 149 19.93 6.36 -30.05
C ILE A 149 21.40 6.12 -30.41
N PRO A 150 21.89 4.86 -30.39
CA PRO A 150 23.27 4.54 -30.74
C PRO A 150 23.64 4.91 -32.18
N LYS A 151 24.92 5.15 -32.43
CA LYS A 151 25.44 5.32 -33.80
C LYS A 151 25.14 4.07 -34.64
N GLY A 152 24.74 4.29 -35.89
CA GLY A 152 24.33 3.21 -36.80
C GLY A 152 22.84 2.89 -36.74
N LEU A 153 22.11 3.42 -35.75
CA LEU A 153 20.66 3.40 -35.71
C LEU A 153 20.11 4.80 -35.98
N ARG A 154 18.92 4.83 -36.57
CA ARG A 154 18.14 6.05 -36.79
C ARG A 154 16.75 5.80 -36.24
N ALA A 155 16.32 6.64 -35.30
CA ALA A 155 14.92 6.65 -34.90
C ALA A 155 14.07 7.18 -36.04
N GLU A 156 12.90 6.58 -36.24
CA GLU A 156 11.83 7.10 -37.09
C GLU A 156 10.82 7.77 -36.14
N PRO A 157 10.88 9.09 -35.88
CA PRO A 157 10.10 9.71 -34.81
C PRO A 157 8.58 9.56 -34.99
N GLU A 158 8.13 9.46 -36.24
CA GLU A 158 6.72 9.25 -36.60
C GLU A 158 6.16 7.89 -36.15
N THR A 159 7.02 6.93 -35.75
CA THR A 159 6.60 5.62 -35.26
C THR A 159 6.46 5.56 -33.74
N LEU A 160 6.74 6.65 -33.02
CA LEU A 160 6.64 6.71 -31.56
C LEU A 160 5.16 6.64 -31.12
N THR A 161 4.83 5.60 -30.36
CA THR A 161 3.51 5.43 -29.75
C THR A 161 3.62 5.39 -28.22
N VAL A 162 2.67 6.03 -27.53
CA VAL A 162 2.53 5.93 -26.07
C VAL A 162 1.22 5.24 -25.74
N THR A 163 1.30 4.08 -25.09
CA THR A 163 0.13 3.31 -24.63
C THR A 163 0.10 3.26 -23.11
N GLN A 164 -1.08 3.47 -22.52
CA GLN A 164 -1.33 3.19 -21.12
C GLN A 164 -2.13 1.89 -21.02
N GLU A 165 -1.60 0.88 -20.33
CA GLU A 165 -2.45 -0.22 -19.87
C GLU A 165 -3.40 0.30 -18.78
N LYS A 166 -4.65 0.62 -19.14
CA LYS A 166 -5.71 0.85 -18.16
C LYS A 166 -6.11 -0.49 -17.54
N LYS A 167 -5.46 -0.90 -16.45
CA LYS A 167 -5.87 -2.11 -15.73
C LYS A 167 -6.84 -1.77 -14.59
N LEU A 168 -8.14 -1.95 -14.83
CA LEU A 168 -9.13 -2.22 -13.78
C LEU A 168 -8.85 -3.63 -13.25
N LEU A 169 -8.42 -3.74 -11.99
CA LEU A 169 -8.23 -5.01 -11.30
C LEU A 169 -9.30 -5.16 -10.23
N ILE A 170 -10.43 -5.75 -10.61
CA ILE A 170 -11.27 -6.50 -9.66
C ILE A 170 -10.66 -7.90 -9.63
N ILE A 171 -10.09 -8.31 -8.50
CA ILE A 171 -9.71 -9.71 -8.27
C ILE A 171 -10.89 -10.36 -7.57
N PRO A 172 -11.62 -11.31 -8.19
CA PRO A 172 -12.56 -12.16 -7.49
C PRO A 172 -11.79 -13.08 -6.54
N GLU A 173 -12.31 -13.32 -5.34
CA GLU A 173 -11.74 -14.25 -4.36
C GLU A 173 -11.46 -15.62 -5.02
N GLY A 174 -10.18 -16.03 -5.06
CA GLY A 174 -9.82 -17.40 -5.46
C GLY A 174 -8.50 -17.61 -6.20
N PHE A 175 -7.77 -16.57 -6.62
CA PHE A 175 -6.52 -16.80 -7.38
C PHE A 175 -5.33 -17.13 -6.47
N LYS A 176 -4.90 -18.40 -6.45
CA LYS A 176 -3.62 -18.83 -5.83
C LYS A 176 -2.50 -18.80 -6.88
N MET A 177 -1.42 -18.06 -6.62
CA MET A 177 -0.19 -18.16 -7.40
C MET A 177 0.68 -19.31 -6.88
N ALA A 178 1.13 -20.17 -7.80
CA ALA A 178 2.07 -21.24 -7.51
C ALA A 178 3.47 -20.66 -7.21
N THR A 179 4.06 -21.07 -6.09
CA THR A 179 5.47 -20.86 -5.80
C THR A 179 6.29 -21.91 -6.53
N SER A 180 7.08 -21.52 -7.53
CA SER A 180 8.21 -22.35 -7.95
C SER A 180 9.40 -22.02 -7.05
N GLN A 181 9.77 -22.98 -6.19
CA GLN A 181 11.05 -22.96 -5.50
C GLN A 181 12.18 -23.24 -6.49
N SER A 182 13.28 -22.51 -6.34
CA SER A 182 14.53 -22.71 -7.05
C SER A 182 15.26 -23.95 -6.51
N THR A 183 15.78 -24.77 -7.43
CA THR A 183 17.05 -25.50 -7.27
C THR A 183 17.80 -25.41 -8.59
#